data_AF-W4VR21-F1
#
_entry.id   AF-W4VR21-F1
#
_cell.length_a   1.000
_cell.length_b   1.000
_cell.length_c   1.000
_cell.angle_alpha   90.00
_cell.angle_beta   90.00
_cell.angle_gamma   90.00
#
_symmetry.space_group_name_H-M   'P 1'
#
loop_
_entity.id
_entity.type
_entity.pdbx_description
1 polymer ?
#
loop_
_entity_poly.entity_id
_entity_poly.type
_entity_poly.pdbx_seq_one_letter_code
_entity_poly.pdbx_strand_id
1 'polypeptide(L)' 'MRTKQITLLLENKRKKKTYRQRMIESFEKDPFQCPHCHQEMELIGIWHADYGWIYHYMEDIEKERCRKYGIPFRRKKIG' A
#
# COMPACT_ATOMS: atom_id res chain seq x y z
N MET A 1 11.41 -29.29 -23.07
CA MET A 1 11.68 -29.00 -21.64
C MET A 1 12.13 -27.56 -21.40
N ARG A 2 11.46 -26.55 -21.99
CA ARG A 2 11.84 -25.12 -21.87
C ARG A 2 10.66 -24.17 -21.59
N THR A 3 9.43 -24.68 -21.72
CA THR A 3 8.19 -23.94 -21.51
C THR A 3 7.89 -23.72 -20.03
N LYS A 4 8.12 -24.73 -19.18
CA LYS A 4 7.87 -24.64 -17.71
C LYS A 4 8.67 -23.53 -17.02
N GLN A 5 9.93 -23.29 -17.45
CA GLN A 5 10.76 -22.20 -16.91
C GLN A 5 10.26 -20.82 -17.30
N ILE A 6 9.77 -20.66 -18.55
CA ILE A 6 9.18 -19.40 -19.03
C ILE A 6 7.86 -19.12 -18.30
N THR A 7 7.01 -20.14 -18.13
CA THR A 7 5.76 -20.01 -17.39
C THR A 7 6.00 -19.57 -15.94
N LEU A 8 6.97 -20.19 -15.25
CA LEU A 8 7.33 -19.84 -13.87
C LEU A 8 7.83 -18.39 -13.74
N LEU A 9 8.63 -17.91 -14.71
CA LEU A 9 9.11 -16.52 -14.74
C LEU A 9 7.95 -15.52 -14.95
N LEU A 10 6.99 -15.85 -15.82
CA LEU A 10 5.81 -15.02 -16.06
C LEU A 10 4.87 -14.98 -14.84
N GLU A 11 4.69 -16.11 -14.16
CA GLU A 11 3.92 -16.19 -12.91
C GLU A 11 4.56 -15.36 -11.80
N ASN A 12 5.89 -15.43 -11.65
CA ASN A 12 6.61 -14.60 -10.69
C ASN A 12 6.53 -13.11 -11.03
N LYS A 13 6.54 -12.72 -12.30
CA LYS A 13 6.28 -11.33 -12.71
C LYS A 13 4.84 -10.86 -12.46
N ARG A 14 3.87 -11.78 -12.47
CA ARG A 14 2.45 -11.48 -12.18
C ARG A 14 2.14 -11.28 -10.70
N LYS A 15 3.03 -11.69 -9.80
CA LYS A 15 2.83 -11.47 -8.36
C LYS A 15 2.77 -9.97 -8.07
N LYS A 16 1.64 -9.53 -7.52
CA LYS A 16 1.46 -8.13 -7.10
C LYS A 16 2.50 -7.81 -6.03
N LYS A 17 3.40 -6.88 -6.34
CA LYS A 17 4.39 -6.39 -5.38
C LYS A 17 3.69 -5.60 -4.27
N THR A 18 4.13 -5.80 -3.04
CA THR A 18 3.65 -5.00 -1.90
C THR A 18 4.12 -3.55 -2.03
N TYR A 19 3.52 -2.63 -1.27
CA TYR A 19 3.99 -1.24 -1.22
C TYR A 19 5.47 -1.15 -0.84
N ARG A 20 5.88 -1.86 0.23
CA ARG A 20 7.29 -1.95 0.67
C ARG A 20 8.22 -2.43 -0.44
N GLN A 21 7.86 -3.52 -1.13
CA GLN A 21 8.65 -4.05 -2.24
C GLN A 21 8.82 -3.03 -3.38
N ARG A 22 7.74 -2.32 -3.76
CA ARG A 22 7.81 -1.28 -4.79
C ARG A 22 8.70 -0.11 -4.37
N MET A 23 8.66 0.26 -3.10
CA MET A 23 9.49 1.36 -2.57
C MET A 23 10.97 0.99 -2.54
N ILE A 24 11.30 -0.22 -2.08
CA ILE A 24 12.68 -0.72 -2.10
C ILE A 24 13.22 -0.80 -3.54
N GLU A 25 12.43 -1.30 -4.49
CA GLU A 25 12.87 -1.38 -5.89
C GLU A 25 13.05 -0.02 -6.56
N SER A 26 12.27 0.99 -6.18
CA SER A 26 12.31 2.31 -6.82
C SER A 26 13.33 3.26 -6.18
N PHE A 27 13.55 3.13 -4.88
CA PHE A 27 14.33 4.09 -4.09
C PHE A 27 15.50 3.44 -3.32
N GLU A 28 15.69 2.13 -3.46
CA GLU A 28 16.74 1.34 -2.78
C GLU A 28 16.73 1.43 -1.25
N LYS A 29 15.64 1.98 -0.68
CA LYS A 29 15.47 2.20 0.76
C LYS A 29 14.20 1.53 1.24
N ASP A 30 14.29 0.89 2.41
CA ASP A 30 13.14 0.30 3.07
C ASP A 30 12.34 1.41 3.79
N PRO A 31 11.11 1.72 3.34
CA PRO A 31 10.30 2.74 3.98
C PRO A 31 9.85 2.34 5.39
N PHE A 32 9.92 1.05 5.74
CA PHE A 32 9.47 0.53 7.04
C PHE A 32 10.63 0.31 8.01
N GLN A 33 11.84 0.73 7.68
CA GLN A 33 12.96 0.65 8.62
C GLN A 33 13.17 1.99 9.31
N CYS A 34 13.10 2.00 10.64
CA CYS A 34 13.41 3.21 11.41
C CYS A 34 14.89 3.60 11.23
N PRO A 35 15.20 4.86 10.86
CA PRO A 35 16.59 5.29 10.67
C PRO A 35 17.41 5.36 11.98
N HIS A 36 16.75 5.28 13.15
CA HIS A 36 17.42 5.36 14.45
C HIS A 36 17.56 4.00 15.12
N CYS A 37 16.47 3.26 15.32
CA CYS A 37 16.48 1.98 16.04
C CYS A 37 16.47 0.75 15.11
N HIS A 38 16.36 0.95 13.79
CA HIS A 38 16.27 -0.12 12.78
C HIS A 38 15.11 -1.11 12.98
N GLN A 39 14.13 -0.76 13.83
CA GLN A 39 12.92 -1.54 14.01
C GLN A 39 11.94 -1.34 12.84
N GLU A 40 11.06 -2.32 12.66
CA GLU A 40 10.01 -2.28 11.66
C GLU A 40 8.93 -1.25 12.04
N MET A 41 8.58 -0.40 11.08
CA MET A 41 7.56 0.64 11.19
C MET A 41 6.31 0.23 10.40
N GLU A 42 5.15 0.68 10.88
CA GLU A 42 3.88 0.44 10.21
C GLU A 42 3.50 1.60 9.28
N LEU A 43 2.83 1.26 8.18
CA LEU A 43 2.29 2.24 7.24
C LEU A 43 0.98 2.82 7.76
N ILE A 44 1.01 4.06 8.23
CA ILE A 44 -0.19 4.78 8.69
C ILE A 44 -0.99 5.33 7.50
N GLY A 45 -0.31 5.91 6.51
CA GLY A 45 -1.00 6.47 5.37
C GLY A 45 -0.05 6.97 4.29
N ILE A 46 -0.60 7.11 3.09
CA ILE A 46 0.07 7.68 1.92
C ILE A 46 -0.74 8.89 1.48
N TRP A 47 -0.11 10.04 1.46
CA TRP A 47 -0.70 11.29 0.99
C TRP A 47 0.06 11.83 -0.22
N HIS A 48 -0.68 12.38 -1.17
CA HIS A 48 -0.15 13.06 -2.35
C HIS A 48 -0.85 14.41 -2.50
N ALA A 49 -0.14 15.44 -2.96
CA ALA A 49 -0.72 16.77 -3.12
C ALA A 49 -1.92 16.79 -4.07
N ASP A 50 -1.75 16.24 -5.27
CA ASP A 50 -2.81 16.27 -6.30
C ASP A 50 -3.94 15.25 -6.09
N TYR A 51 -3.65 14.10 -5.47
CA TYR A 51 -4.60 12.98 -5.34
C TYR A 51 -5.19 12.84 -3.92
N GLY A 52 -4.55 13.48 -2.95
CA GLY A 52 -4.84 13.35 -1.53
C GLY A 52 -4.47 12.01 -0.91
N TRP A 53 -5.29 11.54 0.04
CA TRP A 53 -5.03 10.28 0.74
C TRP A 53 -5.22 9.09 -0.19
N ILE A 54 -4.11 8.48 -0.59
CA ILE A 54 -4.05 7.26 -1.40
C ILE A 54 -4.31 6.03 -0.52
N TYR A 55 -3.81 6.06 0.71
CA TYR A 55 -3.99 5.01 1.70
C TYR A 55 -4.08 5.62 3.08
N HIS A 56 -4.94 5.08 3.94
CA HIS A 56 -5.03 5.45 5.35
C HIS A 56 -5.50 4.23 6.14
N TYR A 57 -4.78 3.87 7.21
CA TYR A 57 -5.05 2.63 7.98
C TYR A 57 -6.48 2.56 8.54
N MET A 58 -7.06 3.70 8.93
CA MET A 58 -8.45 3.78 9.42
C MET A 58 -9.52 3.82 8.30
N GLU A 59 -9.18 3.80 7.00
CA GLU A 59 -10.19 3.94 5.94
C GLU A 59 -11.25 2.82 6.03
N ASP A 60 -10.83 1.59 6.34
CA ASP A 60 -11.73 0.44 6.43
C ASP A 60 -12.62 0.49 7.67
N ILE A 61 -12.07 0.90 8.81
CA ILE A 61 -12.84 1.13 10.05
C ILE A 61 -13.89 2.23 9.83
N GLU A 62 -13.52 3.31 9.13
CA GLU A 62 -14.44 4.40 8.84
C GLU A 62 -15.54 3.98 7.86
N LYS A 63 -15.22 3.16 6.84
CA LYS A 63 -16.23 2.56 5.95
C LYS A 63 -17.21 1.67 6.71
N GLU A 64 -16.72 0.88 7.65
CA GLU A 64 -17.56 0.02 8.47
C GLU A 64 -18.48 0.82 9.39
N ARG A 65 -17.94 1.86 10.05
CA ARG A 65 -18.72 2.82 10.83
C ARG A 65 -19.82 3.47 9.99
N CYS A 66 -19.48 3.96 8.79
CA CYS A 66 -20.45 4.55 7.87
C CYS A 66 -21.58 3.59 7.50
N ARG A 67 -21.25 2.33 7.16
CA ARG A 67 -22.24 1.29 6.87
C ARG A 67 -23.16 1.01 8.06
N LYS A 68 -22.58 0.88 9.26
CA LYS A 68 -23.32 0.56 10.50
C LYS A 68 -24.35 1.61 10.86
N TYR A 69 -24.03 2.89 10.68
CA TYR A 69 -24.89 4.02 11.07
C TYR A 69 -25.64 4.67 9.89
N GLY A 70 -25.58 4.08 8.69
CA GLY A 70 -26.22 4.63 7.50
C GLY A 70 -25.66 6.01 7.08
N ILE A 71 -24.43 6.32 7.46
CA ILE A 71 -23.77 7.60 7.15
C ILE A 71 -23.13 7.48 5.77
N PRO A 72 -23.34 8.43 4.85
CA PRO A 72 -22.66 8.43 3.56
C PRO A 72 -21.14 8.57 3.76
N PHE A 73 -20.37 7.57 3.30
CA PHE A 73 -18.91 7.61 3.33
C PHE A 73 -18.41 8.68 2.35
N ARG A 74 -17.84 9.75 2.88
CA ARG A 74 -17.15 10.77 2.08
C ARG A 74 -15.65 10.51 2.22
N ARG A 75 -15.00 10.10 1.12
CA ARG A 75 -13.54 10.22 1.06
C ARG A 75 -13.20 11.67 1.34
N LYS A 76 -12.28 11.92 2.28
CA LYS A 76 -11.72 13.25 2.54
C LYS A 76 -11.13 13.77 1.21
N LYS A 77 -11.93 14.51 0.45
CA LYS A 77 -11.44 15.32 -0.66
C LYS A 77 -10.65 16.47 -0.06
N ILE A 78 -9.52 16.78 -0.66
CA ILE A 78 -8.76 17.98 -0.32
C ILE A 78 -9.50 19.18 -0.91
N GLY A 79 -9.54 20.26 -0.13
CA GLY A 79 -10.09 21.56 -0.52
C GLY A 79 -9.10 22.37 -1.35
#